data_AF-A0A8J6GT96-F1
#
_entry.id   AF-A0A8J6GT96-F1
#
_cell.length_a   1.000
_cell.length_b   1.000
_cell.length_c   1.000
_cell.angle_alpha   90.00
_cell.angle_beta   90.00
_cell.angle_gamma   90.00
#
_symmetry.space_group_name_H-M   'P 1'
#
loop_
_entity.id
_entity.type
_entity.pdbx_description
1 polymer ?
#
loop_
_entity_poly.entity_id
_entity_poly.type
_entity_poly.pdbx_seq_one_letter_code
_entity_poly.pdbx_strand_id
1 'polypeptide(L)'
;MRVELPGTQPGAGNRAFLERYLAAGPTIQYHKERWLAKQWTLVSEEPVTNGLKDGIVFLLKRQDFSLVVSTKKVPFFKLSEEFVDPKSHKFVMRLQSETSV
;
A
#
# COMPACT_ATOMS: atom_id res chain seq x y z
N MET A 1 11.30 32.77 -10.75
CA MET A 1 11.56 32.21 -9.42
C MET A 1 12.44 30.99 -9.58
N ARG A 2 13.71 31.10 -9.18
CA ARG A 2 14.68 30.00 -9.24
C ARG A 2 14.49 29.20 -7.95
N VAL A 3 14.00 27.96 -8.07
CA VAL A 3 13.88 27.05 -6.92
C VAL A 3 15.22 26.32 -6.82
N GLU A 4 16.01 26.67 -5.82
CA GLU A 4 17.24 25.94 -5.50
C GLU A 4 16.87 24.59 -4.88
N LEU A 5 17.41 23.51 -5.45
CA LEU A 5 17.30 22.17 -4.89
C LEU A 5 18.33 22.05 -3.75
N PRO A 6 17.94 21.63 -2.53
CA PRO A 6 18.91 21.39 -1.48
C PRO A 6 19.80 20.20 -1.87
N GLY A 7 21.11 20.38 -1.70
CA GLY A 7 22.15 19.44 -2.09
C GLY A 7 21.85 18.02 -1.63
N THR A 8 21.85 17.09 -2.58
CA THR A 8 21.65 15.67 -2.33
C THR A 8 22.86 15.11 -1.56
N GLN A 9 22.68 14.85 -0.26
CA GLN A 9 23.64 14.08 0.52
C GLN A 9 23.55 12.60 0.08
N PRO A 10 24.66 11.96 -0.34
CA PRO A 10 24.65 10.59 -0.82
C PRO A 10 24.54 9.64 0.39
N GLY A 11 23.32 9.25 0.73
CA GLY A 11 23.07 8.28 1.81
C GLY A 11 21.65 8.24 2.39
N ALA A 12 20.76 9.19 2.07
CA ALA A 12 19.45 9.33 2.71
C ALA A 12 18.26 8.68 1.97
N GLY A 13 18.52 7.70 1.07
CA GLY A 13 17.51 7.20 0.13
C GLY A 13 16.26 6.57 0.75
N ASN A 14 16.36 6.00 1.94
CA ASN A 14 15.21 5.40 2.64
C ASN A 14 14.53 6.38 3.60
N ARG A 15 15.31 7.18 4.34
CA ARG A 15 14.78 8.06 5.39
C ARG A 15 14.04 9.26 4.80
N ALA A 16 14.58 9.89 3.76
CA ALA A 16 13.92 11.02 3.10
C ALA A 16 12.64 10.60 2.36
N PHE A 17 12.60 9.36 1.84
CA PHE A 17 11.38 8.79 1.26
C PHE A 17 10.32 8.53 2.34
N LEU A 18 10.71 7.86 3.43
CA LEU A 18 9.79 7.50 4.52
C LEU A 18 9.32 8.71 5.33
N GLU A 19 10.09 9.80 5.39
CA GLU A 19 9.74 11.00 6.16
C GLU A 19 8.40 11.60 5.71
N ARG A 20 8.08 11.59 4.41
CA ARG A 20 6.76 12.03 3.92
C ARG A 20 5.59 11.16 4.39
N TYR A 21 5.85 9.88 4.67
CA TYR A 21 4.83 8.93 5.11
C TYR A 21 4.76 8.80 6.64
N LEU A 22 5.85 9.11 7.34
CA LEU A 22 5.97 9.04 8.81
C LEU A 22 5.76 10.39 9.48
N ALA A 23 5.99 11.51 8.79
CA ALA A 23 5.63 12.82 9.29
C ALA A 23 4.11 12.90 9.37
N ALA A 24 3.61 13.18 10.58
CA ALA A 24 2.20 13.48 10.77
C ALA A 24 1.86 14.69 9.89
N GLY A 25 1.16 14.45 8.78
CA GLY A 25 0.61 15.51 7.95
C GLY A 25 -0.34 16.40 8.76
N PRO A 26 -0.78 17.55 8.21
CA PRO A 26 -1.73 18.44 8.89
C PRO A 26 -2.91 17.62 9.42
N THR A 27 -2.98 17.49 10.75
CA THR A 27 -4.00 16.70 11.41
C THR A 27 -5.29 17.50 11.37
N ILE A 28 -6.37 16.88 10.87
CA ILE A 28 -7.71 17.42 11.03
C ILE A 28 -8.00 17.39 12.54
N GLN A 29 -7.87 18.54 13.20
CA GLN A 29 -8.13 18.66 14.63
C GLN A 29 -9.64 18.70 14.88
N TYR A 30 -10.17 17.63 15.46
CA TYR A 30 -11.59 17.54 15.82
C TYR A 30 -11.81 18.15 17.21
N HIS A 31 -12.67 19.18 17.31
CA HIS A 31 -13.11 19.72 18.59
C HIS A 31 -13.99 18.69 19.33
N LYS A 32 -13.83 18.61 20.65
CA LYS A 32 -14.44 17.62 21.57
C LYS A 32 -15.99 17.54 21.55
N GLU A 33 -16.68 18.55 20.99
CA GLU A 33 -18.13 18.71 21.04
C GLU A 33 -18.78 18.85 19.65
N ARG A 34 -18.65 17.85 18.77
CA ARG A 34 -19.50 17.80 17.56
C ARG A 34 -20.10 16.42 17.36
N TRP A 35 -21.28 16.22 17.94
CA TRP A 35 -22.16 15.10 17.60
C TRP A 35 -22.53 15.11 16.11
N LEU A 36 -22.68 16.29 15.48
CA LEU A 36 -22.84 16.47 14.03
C LEU A 36 -21.58 16.15 13.22
N ALA A 37 -20.40 16.07 13.83
CA ALA A 37 -19.17 15.65 13.13
C ALA A 37 -19.12 14.13 12.88
N LYS A 38 -20.07 13.37 13.45
CA LYS A 38 -20.20 11.92 13.23
C LYS A 38 -21.08 11.56 12.05
N GLN A 39 -21.87 12.49 11.53
CA GLN A 39 -22.80 12.21 10.43
C GLN A 39 -22.11 12.46 9.08
N TRP A 40 -22.08 11.42 8.25
CA TRP A 40 -21.52 11.44 6.91
C TRP A 40 -22.63 11.17 5.90
N THR A 41 -22.66 11.96 4.83
CA THR A 41 -23.51 11.66 3.68
C THR A 41 -22.72 10.84 2.67
N LEU A 42 -23.19 9.61 2.41
CA LEU A 42 -22.66 8.78 1.35
C LEU A 42 -23.14 9.31 -0.01
N VAL A 43 -22.20 9.60 -0.91
CA VAL A 43 -22.49 9.95 -2.30
C VAL A 43 -21.78 8.92 -3.18
N SER A 44 -22.57 8.14 -3.91
CA SER A 44 -22.13 7.03 -4.75
C SER A 44 -22.85 7.10 -6.10
N GLU A 45 -22.14 6.78 -7.19
CA GLU A 45 -22.75 6.60 -8.51
C GLU A 45 -23.48 5.25 -8.62
N GLU A 46 -23.01 4.25 -7.86
CA GLU A 46 -23.61 2.91 -7.78
C GLU A 46 -24.72 2.84 -6.71
N PRO A 47 -25.73 1.96 -6.86
CA PRO A 47 -26.75 1.74 -5.85
C PRO A 47 -26.17 1.35 -4.48
N VAL A 48 -26.56 2.07 -3.44
CA VAL A 48 -26.08 1.87 -2.05
C VAL A 48 -26.55 0.57 -1.40
N THR A 49 -27.47 -0.15 -2.05
CA THR A 49 -27.97 -1.47 -1.61
C THR A 49 -27.05 -2.61 -2.02
N ASN A 50 -26.14 -2.38 -2.97
CA ASN A 50 -25.17 -3.38 -3.37
C ASN A 50 -24.05 -3.51 -2.33
N GLY A 51 -23.55 -4.74 -2.14
CA GLY A 51 -22.35 -4.97 -1.34
C GLY A 51 -21.14 -4.25 -1.92
N LEU A 52 -20.17 -3.95 -1.06
CA LEU A 52 -18.93 -3.26 -1.44
C LEU A 52 -18.09 -4.13 -2.39
N LYS A 53 -17.87 -3.66 -3.62
CA LYS A 53 -17.00 -4.34 -4.60
C LYS A 53 -15.60 -3.73 -4.59
N ASP A 54 -14.67 -4.45 -5.20
CA ASP A 54 -13.30 -3.96 -5.42
C ASP A 54 -13.31 -2.80 -6.43
N GLY A 55 -12.46 -1.80 -6.21
CA GLY A 55 -12.24 -0.69 -7.14
C GLY A 55 -13.37 0.35 -7.18
N ILE A 56 -14.37 0.28 -6.30
CA ILE A 56 -15.40 1.31 -6.21
C ILE A 56 -14.80 2.58 -5.60
N VAL A 57 -15.16 3.72 -6.18
CA VAL A 57 -14.85 5.04 -5.64
C VAL A 57 -16.15 5.73 -5.24
N PHE A 58 -16.22 6.24 -4.02
CA PHE A 58 -17.36 7.01 -3.53
C PHE A 58 -16.89 8.14 -2.60
N LEU A 59 -17.80 9.06 -2.29
CA LEU A 59 -17.53 10.19 -1.42
C LEU A 59 -18.26 10.02 -0.08
N LEU A 60 -17.56 10.33 1.00
CA LEU A 60 -18.19 10.64 2.28
C LEU A 60 -18.12 12.16 2.46
N LYS A 61 -19.28 12.83 2.40
CA LYS A 61 -19.36 14.28 2.52
C LYS A 61 -19.75 14.71 3.93
N ARG A 62 -19.11 15.78 4.39
CA ARG A 62 -19.53 16.62 5.51
C ARG A 62 -19.66 18.06 5.02
N GLN A 63 -20.15 18.92 5.90
CA GLN A 63 -20.33 20.35 5.59
C GLN A 63 -19.01 21.07 5.34
N ASP A 64 -17.94 20.64 6.02
CA ASP A 64 -16.62 21.27 6.08
C ASP A 64 -15.60 20.64 5.14
N PHE A 65 -15.74 19.35 4.81
CA PHE A 65 -14.84 18.65 3.89
C PHE A 65 -15.47 17.38 3.32
N SER A 66 -14.80 16.75 2.34
CA SER A 66 -15.20 15.48 1.74
C SER A 66 -14.03 14.51 1.75
N LEU A 67 -14.32 13.23 1.95
CA LEU A 67 -13.35 12.14 1.81
C LEU A 67 -13.65 11.40 0.51
N VAL A 68 -12.62 11.24 -0.32
CA VAL A 68 -12.63 10.32 -1.46
C VAL A 68 -12.23 8.95 -0.93
N VAL A 69 -13.13 7.98 -1.06
CA VAL A 69 -12.91 6.61 -0.59
C VAL A 69 -12.77 5.70 -1.79
N SER A 70 -11.63 5.01 -1.89
CA SER A 70 -11.39 3.95 -2.88
C SER A 70 -11.37 2.60 -2.17
N THR A 71 -12.14 1.65 -2.65
CA THR A 71 -12.20 0.30 -2.07
C THR A 71 -11.16 -0.61 -2.72
N LYS A 72 -10.50 -1.41 -1.90
CA LYS A 72 -9.58 -2.44 -2.36
C LYS A 72 -9.87 -3.74 -1.64
N LYS A 73 -10.06 -4.81 -2.41
CA LYS A 73 -10.25 -6.16 -1.86
C LYS A 73 -8.97 -6.58 -1.13
N VAL A 74 -9.13 -7.10 0.07
CA VAL A 74 -8.03 -7.69 0.82
C VAL A 74 -7.47 -8.86 0.01
N PRO A 75 -6.15 -8.90 -0.27
CA PRO A 75 -5.56 -10.01 -1.01
C PRO A 75 -5.76 -11.31 -0.24
N PHE A 76 -6.28 -12.33 -0.92
CA PHE A 76 -6.38 -13.68 -0.38
C PHE A 76 -5.14 -14.46 -0.80
N PHE A 77 -4.36 -14.93 0.18
CA PHE A 77 -3.20 -15.77 -0.06
C PHE A 77 -3.55 -17.22 0.24
N LYS A 78 -3.36 -18.11 -0.74
CA LYS A 78 -3.41 -19.55 -0.53
C LYS A 78 -1.98 -20.05 -0.46
N LEU A 79 -1.54 -20.45 0.73
CA LEU A 79 -0.27 -21.16 0.92
C LEU A 79 -0.54 -22.65 0.79
N SER A 80 0.28 -23.35 0.01
CA SER A 80 0.29 -24.80 -0.07
C SER A 80 1.71 -25.29 0.05
N GLU A 81 1.90 -26.36 0.82
CA GLU A 81 3.15 -27.10 0.89
C GLU A 81 3.11 -28.22 -0.15
N GLU A 82 4.20 -28.38 -0.89
CA GLU A 82 4.38 -29.48 -1.84
C GLU A 82 5.58 -30.32 -1.39
N PHE A 83 5.38 -31.63 -1.26
CA PHE A 83 6.47 -32.55 -1.00
C PHE A 83 7.25 -32.79 -2.29
N VAL A 84 8.47 -32.30 -2.35
CA VAL A 84 9.40 -32.58 -3.45
C VAL A 84 10.09 -33.92 -3.18
N ASP A 85 9.88 -34.92 -4.04
CA ASP A 85 10.57 -36.21 -3.94
C ASP A 85 12.10 -35.97 -4.01
N PRO A 86 12.87 -36.38 -2.98
CA PRO A 86 14.33 -36.26 -2.98
C PRO A 86 15.02 -36.90 -4.21
N LYS A 87 14.37 -37.84 -4.90
CA LYS A 87 14.90 -38.49 -6.11
C LYS A 87 14.67 -37.67 -7.39
N SER A 88 13.72 -36.73 -7.37
CA SER A 88 13.29 -35.94 -8.52
C SER A 88 14.15 -34.70 -8.78
N HIS A 89 14.92 -34.24 -7.79
CA HIS A 89 15.84 -33.11 -7.90
C HIS A 89 17.25 -33.52 -7.47
N LYS A 90 17.97 -34.19 -8.38
CA LYS A 90 19.39 -34.50 -8.17
C LYS A 90 20.24 -33.37 -8.73
N PHE A 91 20.91 -32.61 -7.86
CA PHE A 91 22.02 -31.76 -8.27
C PHE A 91 23.18 -32.67 -8.69
N VAL A 92 23.41 -32.80 -10.00
CA VAL A 92 24.53 -33.58 -10.52
C VAL A 92 25.73 -32.67 -10.65
N MET A 93 26.67 -32.75 -9.70
CA MET A 93 27.98 -32.11 -9.82
C MET A 93 28.83 -32.94 -10.81
N ARG A 94 29.02 -32.42 -12.03
CA ARG A 94 29.94 -33.03 -13.00
C ARG A 94 31.31 -32.39 -12.86
N LEU A 95 32.27 -33.12 -12.30
CA LEU A 95 33.67 -32.69 -12.28
C LEU A 95 34.28 -33.04 -13.65
N GLN A 96 34.49 -32.05 -14.52
CA GLN A 96 35.29 -32.25 -15.73
C GLN A 96 36.77 -32.14 -15.34
N SER A 97 37.42 -33.28 -15.14
CA SER A 97 38.87 -33.35 -14.92
C SER A 97 39.59 -33.29 -16.27
N GLU A 98 39.61 -32.11 -16.89
CA GLU A 98 40.52 -31.80 -18.00
C GLU A 98 41.75 -31.07 -17.43
N THR A 99 42.67 -31.79 -16.81
CA THR A 99 44.05 -31.31 -16.69
C THR A 99 45.01 -32.48 -16.89
N SER A 100 45.56 -32.58 -18.10
CA SER A 100 46.83 -33.27 -18.34
C SER A 100 47.95 -32.40 -17.79
N VAL A 101 48.83 -32.97 -16.97
CA VAL A 101 50.14 -32.36 -16.63
C VAL A 101 51.22 -33.37 -16.97
#